data_AF-A0A446AW77-F1
#
_entry.id   AF-A0A446AW77-F1
#
_cell.length_a   1.000
_cell.length_b   1.000
_cell.length_c   1.000
_cell.angle_alpha   90.00
_cell.angle_beta   90.00
_cell.angle_gamma   90.00
#
_symmetry.space_group_name_H-M   'P 1'
#
loop_
_entity.id
_entity.type
_entity.pdbx_description
1 polymer ?
#
loop_
_entity_poly.entity_id
_entity_poly.type
_entity_poly.pdbx_seq_one_letter_code
_entity_poly.pdbx_strand_id
1 'polypeptide(L)' 'MVFNTLDEDRCFGLMVTTGYKAGLPLVWLPGESNAGCLGLSREWVLANWGKWIYPDCEISQVLVIDGYKPGSHVELFE' A
#
# COMPACT_ATOMS: atom_id res chain seq x y z
N MET A 1 5.65 -0.83 -4.81
CA MET A 1 6.33 -0.30 -3.60
C MET A 1 5.52 0.84 -3.04
N VAL A 2 5.35 0.93 -1.72
CA VAL A 2 4.70 2.08 -1.05
C VAL A 2 5.73 3.19 -0.88
N PHE A 3 5.35 4.44 -1.13
CA PHE A 3 6.18 5.61 -0.88
C PHE A 3 5.36 6.74 -0.22
N ASN A 4 6.04 7.63 0.51
CA ASN A 4 5.43 8.83 1.08
C ASN A 4 5.46 9.97 0.04
N THR A 5 4.35 10.65 -0.15
CA THR A 5 4.17 11.73 -1.15
C THR A 5 4.53 13.12 -0.60
N LEU A 6 4.67 13.26 0.72
CA LEU A 6 4.79 14.52 1.47
C LEU A 6 3.54 15.42 1.39
N ASP A 7 2.42 14.88 0.91
CA ASP A 7 1.12 15.54 0.83
C ASP A 7 0.27 15.12 2.04
N GLU A 8 -0.25 16.09 2.79
CA GLU A 8 -1.07 15.85 3.99
C GLU A 8 -2.41 15.16 3.66
N ASP A 9 -2.98 15.39 2.47
CA ASP A 9 -4.25 14.81 2.05
C ASP A 9 -4.07 13.42 1.42
N ARG A 10 -2.86 13.13 0.91
CA ARG A 10 -2.53 11.91 0.17
C ARG A 10 -1.17 11.36 0.54
N CYS A 11 -0.93 11.13 1.83
CA CYS A 11 0.38 10.75 2.38
C CYS A 11 1.09 9.59 1.68
N PHE A 12 0.35 8.63 1.11
CA PHE A 12 0.93 7.42 0.53
C PHE A 12 0.56 7.22 -0.94
N GLY A 13 1.52 6.68 -1.70
CA GLY A 13 1.32 6.21 -3.06
C GLY A 13 1.94 4.84 -3.29
N LEU A 14 1.51 4.18 -4.36
CA LEU A 14 2.14 2.97 -4.89
C LEU A 14 2.94 3.32 -6.14
N MET A 15 4.14 2.78 -6.26
CA MET A 15 5.01 2.91 -7.42
C MET A 15 5.27 1.55 -8.07
N VAL A 16 5.35 1.55 -9.39
CA VAL A 16 5.77 0.38 -10.19
C VAL A 16 7.26 0.14 -9.96
N THR A 17 7.62 -1.07 -9.54
CA THR A 17 9.00 -1.41 -9.14
C THR A 17 9.81 -2.13 -10.21
N THR A 18 9.17 -2.66 -11.24
CA THR A 18 9.82 -3.51 -12.25
C THR A 18 9.27 -3.26 -13.65
N GLY A 19 10.00 -3.71 -14.67
CA GLY A 19 9.62 -3.60 -16.08
C GLY A 19 9.81 -2.19 -16.65
N TYR A 20 9.23 -1.96 -17.83
CA TYR A 20 9.41 -0.73 -18.60
C TYR A 20 8.88 0.54 -17.92
N LYS A 21 7.86 0.39 -17.06
CA LYS A 21 7.24 1.50 -16.31
C LYS A 21 7.80 1.67 -14.89
N ALA A 22 8.91 1.01 -14.56
CA ALA A 22 9.51 1.13 -13.23
C ALA A 22 9.83 2.60 -12.89
N GLY A 23 9.58 2.99 -11.64
CA GLY A 23 9.76 4.35 -11.15
C GLY A 23 8.55 5.26 -11.35
N LEU A 24 7.55 4.85 -12.16
CA LEU A 24 6.32 5.62 -12.31
C LEU A 24 5.36 5.34 -11.13
N PRO A 25 4.72 6.38 -10.58
CA PRO A 25 3.62 6.18 -9.65
C PRO A 25 2.46 5.42 -10.34
N LEU A 26 1.92 4.44 -9.63
CA LEU A 26 0.75 3.66 -10.02
C LEU A 26 -0.54 4.34 -9.53
N VAL A 27 -0.59 4.72 -8.24
CA VAL A 27 -1.76 5.35 -7.63
C VAL A 27 -1.34 6.19 -6.41
N TRP A 28 -2.06 7.28 -6.18
CA TRP A 28 -1.99 8.11 -4.97
C TRP A 28 -3.20 7.77 -4.13
N LEU A 29 -2.97 7.18 -2.96
CA LEU A 29 -4.03 6.67 -2.13
C LEU A 29 -4.75 7.84 -1.43
N PRO A 30 -6.06 7.74 -1.24
CA PRO A 30 -6.81 8.78 -0.53
C PRO A 30 -6.47 8.76 0.97
N GLY A 31 -6.70 9.88 1.66
CA GLY A 31 -6.42 10.00 3.10
C GLY A 31 -7.14 8.95 3.98
N GLU A 32 -8.31 8.44 3.57
CA GLU A 32 -9.01 7.34 4.27
C GLU A 32 -8.23 6.02 4.30
N SER A 33 -7.20 5.88 3.44
CA SER A 33 -6.31 4.72 3.46
C SER A 33 -5.28 4.76 4.60
N ASN A 34 -5.10 5.92 5.24
CA ASN A 34 -4.08 6.09 6.26
C ASN A 34 -4.46 5.37 7.57
N ALA A 35 -3.51 4.63 8.15
CA ALA A 35 -3.56 4.18 9.53
C ALA A 35 -2.92 5.25 10.42
N GLY A 36 -3.71 6.25 10.81
CA GLY A 36 -3.20 7.42 11.54
C GLY A 36 -2.30 8.30 10.66
N CYS A 37 -1.18 8.78 11.20
CA CYS A 37 -0.28 9.70 10.50
C CYS A 37 0.96 9.04 9.88
N LEU A 38 1.30 7.79 10.23
CA LEU A 38 2.58 7.16 9.88
C LEU A 38 2.46 5.78 9.24
N GLY A 39 1.26 5.36 8.83
CA GLY A 39 1.05 4.03 8.26
C GLY A 39 -0.07 3.97 7.23
N LEU A 40 -0.09 2.88 6.46
CA LEU A 40 -1.16 2.52 5.55
C LEU A 40 -2.04 1.45 6.22
N SER A 41 -3.35 1.64 6.22
CA SER A 41 -4.30 0.68 6.81
C SER A 41 -4.35 -0.60 5.97
N ARG A 42 -4.02 -1.72 6.61
CA ARG A 42 -4.16 -3.05 6.02
C ARG A 42 -5.62 -3.32 5.66
N GLU A 43 -6.53 -3.09 6.60
CA GLU A 43 -7.96 -3.36 6.45
C GLU A 43 -8.55 -2.55 5.28
N TRP A 44 -8.19 -1.27 5.17
CA TRP A 44 -8.62 -0.44 4.05
C TRP A 44 -8.09 -0.99 2.73
N VAL A 45 -6.79 -1.34 2.65
CA VAL A 45 -6.18 -1.89 1.43
C VAL A 45 -6.88 -3.17 0.97
N LEU A 46 -7.15 -4.10 1.90
CA LEU A 46 -7.87 -5.34 1.59
C LEU A 46 -9.28 -5.05 1.04
N ALA A 47 -10.02 -4.14 1.68
CA ALA A 47 -11.39 -3.80 1.29
C ALA A 47 -11.48 -3.00 -0.03
N ASN A 48 -10.42 -2.27 -0.38
CA ASN A 48 -10.40 -1.33 -1.51
C ASN A 48 -9.52 -1.77 -2.68
N TRP A 49 -8.93 -2.98 -2.60
CA TRP A 49 -7.98 -3.50 -3.58
C TRP A 49 -8.45 -3.38 -5.02
N GLY A 50 -9.63 -3.94 -5.34
CA GLY A 50 -10.18 -3.95 -6.69
C GLY A 50 -10.65 -2.57 -7.17
N LYS A 51 -10.79 -1.58 -6.28
CA LYS A 51 -11.18 -0.22 -6.65
C LYS A 51 -9.96 0.67 -6.94
N TRP A 52 -8.94 0.58 -6.09
CA TRP A 52 -7.85 1.55 -6.07
C TRP A 52 -6.49 1.00 -6.51
N ILE A 53 -6.24 -0.29 -6.33
CA ILE A 53 -4.88 -0.84 -6.49
C ILE A 53 -4.77 -1.65 -7.77
N TYR A 54 -5.57 -2.72 -7.89
CA TYR A 54 -5.53 -3.55 -9.08
C TYR A 54 -6.91 -4.16 -9.37
N PRO A 55 -7.74 -3.48 -10.16
CA PRO A 55 -9.10 -3.93 -10.48
C PRO A 55 -9.17 -5.28 -11.21
N ASP A 56 -8.17 -5.58 -12.04
CA ASP A 56 -8.16 -6.79 -12.87
C ASP A 56 -7.52 -8.00 -12.15
N CYS A 57 -7.14 -7.87 -10.87
CA CYS A 57 -6.48 -8.91 -10.11
C CYS A 57 -7.17 -9.09 -8.75
N GLU A 58 -7.72 -10.27 -8.51
CA GLU A 58 -8.28 -10.61 -7.22
C GLU A 58 -7.19 -10.68 -6.15
N ILE A 59 -7.48 -10.17 -4.96
CA ILE A 59 -6.48 -10.09 -3.89
C ILE A 59 -5.92 -11.45 -3.47
N SER A 60 -6.72 -12.50 -3.61
CA SER A 60 -6.34 -13.90 -3.35
C SER A 60 -5.32 -14.45 -4.35
N GLN A 61 -5.14 -13.79 -5.50
CA GLN A 61 -4.19 -14.16 -6.54
C GLN A 61 -2.87 -13.39 -6.43
N VAL A 62 -2.75 -12.48 -5.47
CA VAL A 62 -1.52 -11.72 -5.22
C VAL A 62 -0.46 -12.65 -4.65
N LEU A 63 0.65 -12.77 -5.37
CA LEU A 63 1.80 -13.55 -4.93
C LEU A 63 2.64 -12.73 -3.95
N VAL A 64 3.00 -13.36 -2.83
CA VAL A 64 3.93 -12.79 -1.84
C VAL A 64 5.27 -13.48 -2.00
N ILE A 65 6.35 -12.70 -2.06
CA ILE A 65 7.70 -13.24 -2.11
C ILE A 65 8.10 -13.75 -0.72
N ASP A 66 8.55 -15.00 -0.66
CA ASP A 66 9.07 -15.59 0.59
C ASP A 66 10.28 -14.79 1.10
N GLY A 67 10.35 -14.60 2.42
CA GLY A 67 11.46 -13.89 3.08
C GLY A 67 11.13 -12.47 3.53
N TYR A 68 10.04 -11.86 3.03
CA TYR A 68 9.42 -10.71 3.68
C TYR A 68 8.46 -11.21 4.77
N LYS A 69 9.03 -11.66 5.89
CA LYS A 69 8.20 -11.99 7.06
C LYS A 69 7.46 -10.70 7.49
N PRO A 70 6.12 -10.72 7.66
CA PRO A 70 5.44 -9.59 8.27
C PRO A 70 6.15 -9.30 9.60
N GLY A 71 6.47 -8.03 9.84
CA GLY A 71 7.07 -7.63 11.12
C GLY A 71 6.21 -8.19 12.24
N SER A 72 6.86 -8.80 13.25
CA SER A 72 6.17 -9.19 14.48
C SER A 72 5.35 -8.02 15.00
N HIS A 73 4.18 -8.30 15.60
CA HIS A 73 3.34 -7.29 16.25
C HIS A 73 4.22 -6.26 16.95
N VAL A 74 4.16 -5.01 16.48
CA VAL A 74 4.79 -3.90 17.17
C VAL A 74 3.84 -3.58 18.31
N GLU A 75 4.22 -3.94 19.54
CA GLU A 75 3.51 -3.45 20.72
C GLU A 75 3.61 -1.92 20.72
N LEU A 76 2.48 -1.27 20.50
CA LEU A 76 2.36 0.17 20.67
C LEU A 76 2.42 0.43 22.17
N PHE A 77 3.51 1.00 22.66
CA PHE A 77 3.56 1.53 24.02
C PHE A 77 2.61 2.73 24.09
N GLU A 78 1.59 2.65 24.95
CA GLU A 78 0.68 3.75 25.29
C GLU A 78 1.40 4.89 26.03
#